data_AF-A0A6B3HNZ4-F1
#
_entry.id   AF-A0A6B3HNZ4-F1
#
_cell.length_a   1.000
_cell.length_b   1.000
_cell.length_c   1.000
_cell.angle_alpha   90.00
_cell.angle_beta   90.00
_cell.angle_gamma   90.00
#
_symmetry.space_group_name_H-M   'P 1'
#
loop_
_entity.id
_entity.type
_entity.pdbx_description
1 polymer ?
#
loop_
_entity_poly.entity_id
_entity_poly.type
_entity_poly.pdbx_seq_one_letter_code
_entity_poly.pdbx_strand_id
1 'polypeptide(L)'
;AGDEVTGHIMWARDEDGSYWIGGMLIDAAHQARGIGGAAVRTLATWLSARPGCTAVRLSYAPSNEAAAHLYTSLGFRPTGVEEDGEVVAEWG
;
A
#
# COMPACT_ATOMS: atom_id res chain seq x y z
N ALA A 1 5.90 -20.33 14.72
CA ALA A 1 5.11 -19.33 13.97
C ALA A 1 3.79 -20.00 13.64
N GLY A 2 2.66 -19.31 13.85
CA GLY A 2 1.33 -19.89 13.65
C GLY A 2 0.93 -19.85 12.17
N ASP A 3 0.40 -20.97 11.67
CA ASP A 3 -0.08 -21.15 10.29
C ASP A 3 -1.40 -20.39 9.98
N GLU A 4 -1.76 -19.39 10.80
CA GLU A 4 -2.98 -18.62 10.62
C GLU A 4 -2.75 -17.48 9.63
N VAL A 5 -3.51 -17.49 8.53
CA VAL A 5 -3.53 -16.38 7.57
C VAL A 5 -4.36 -15.25 8.15
N THR A 6 -3.71 -14.17 8.59
CA THR A 6 -4.35 -13.01 9.23
C THR A 6 -4.74 -11.89 8.25
N GLY A 7 -4.52 -12.08 6.95
CA GLY A 7 -4.81 -11.09 5.92
C GLY A 7 -4.17 -11.37 4.57
N HIS A 8 -4.39 -10.48 3.62
CA HIS A 8 -3.76 -10.49 2.30
C HIS A 8 -3.44 -9.07 1.82
N ILE A 9 -2.53 -8.98 0.86
CA ILE A 9 -2.16 -7.77 0.14
C ILE A 9 -1.74 -8.18 -1.27
N MET A 10 -2.13 -7.41 -2.28
CA MET A 10 -1.81 -7.67 -3.68
C MET A 10 -0.90 -6.56 -4.23
N TRP A 11 -0.19 -6.88 -5.30
CA TRP A 11 0.50 -5.89 -6.11
C TRP A 11 0.45 -6.25 -7.59
N ALA A 12 0.56 -5.22 -8.43
CA ALA A 12 0.68 -5.34 -9.88
C ALA A 12 1.80 -4.43 -10.39
N ARG A 13 2.22 -4.63 -11.64
CA ARG A 13 3.18 -3.78 -12.34
C ARG A 13 2.56 -3.28 -13.63
N ASP A 14 2.63 -1.99 -13.87
CA ASP A 14 2.19 -1.37 -15.12
C ASP A 14 3.30 -1.35 -16.18
N GLU A 15 2.91 -1.08 -17.42
CA GLU A 15 3.82 -1.02 -18.57
C GLU A 15 4.88 0.08 -18.42
N ASP A 16 4.59 1.15 -17.69
CA ASP A 16 5.51 2.25 -17.40
C ASP A 16 6.57 1.92 -16.33
N GLY A 17 6.53 0.70 -15.80
CA GLY A 17 7.46 0.21 -14.79
C GLY A 17 7.07 0.54 -13.34
N SER A 18 5.93 1.22 -13.12
CA SER A 18 5.41 1.47 -11.78
C SER A 18 4.79 0.22 -11.18
N TYR A 19 4.89 0.10 -9.85
CA TYR A 19 4.23 -0.96 -9.10
C TYR A 19 3.09 -0.39 -8.28
N TRP A 20 1.97 -1.10 -8.25
CA TRP A 20 0.80 -0.73 -7.47
C TRP A 20 0.55 -1.73 -6.36
N ILE A 21 0.33 -1.24 -5.15
CA ILE A 21 -0.09 -2.02 -3.99
C ILE A 21 -1.59 -1.79 -3.79
N GLY A 22 -2.34 -2.87 -3.63
CA GLY A 22 -3.80 -2.80 -3.46
C GLY A 22 -4.39 -4.09 -2.91
N GLY A 23 -5.72 -4.15 -2.86
CA GLY A 23 -6.44 -5.35 -2.42
C GLY A 23 -5.99 -5.84 -1.05
N MET A 24 -5.82 -4.91 -0.11
CA MET A 24 -5.33 -5.22 1.22
C MET A 24 -6.50 -5.44 2.18
N LEU A 25 -6.54 -6.61 2.82
CA LEU A 25 -7.44 -6.86 3.95
C LEU A 25 -6.69 -7.52 5.08
N ILE A 26 -6.90 -7.03 6.30
CA ILE A 26 -6.48 -7.67 7.55
C ILE A 26 -7.73 -8.16 8.26
N ASP A 27 -7.70 -9.40 8.73
CA ASP A 27 -8.78 -9.98 9.53
C ASP A 27 -9.11 -9.05 10.71
N ALA A 28 -10.40 -8.82 10.95
CA ALA A 28 -10.87 -7.86 11.95
C ALA A 28 -10.34 -8.15 13.36
N ALA A 29 -10.17 -9.42 13.74
CA ALA A 29 -9.61 -9.82 15.03
C ALA A 29 -8.13 -9.41 15.18
N HIS A 30 -7.45 -9.16 14.07
CA HIS A 30 -6.02 -8.86 13.98
C HIS A 30 -5.72 -7.41 13.55
N GLN A 31 -6.75 -6.58 13.32
CA GLN A 31 -6.60 -5.15 13.05
C GLN A 31 -6.06 -4.37 14.27
N ALA A 32 -5.59 -3.14 14.04
CA ALA A 32 -4.98 -2.25 15.06
C ALA A 32 -3.73 -2.81 15.78
N ARG A 33 -3.15 -3.92 15.30
CA ARG A 33 -1.91 -4.52 15.82
C ARG A 33 -0.66 -4.18 15.00
N GLY A 34 -0.77 -3.26 14.05
CA GLY A 34 0.33 -2.85 13.17
C GLY A 34 0.64 -3.83 12.02
N ILE A 35 -0.07 -4.96 11.91
CA ILE A 35 0.14 -5.98 10.86
C ILE A 35 0.02 -5.36 9.48
N GLY A 36 -1.03 -4.58 9.25
CA GLY A 36 -1.25 -3.96 7.95
C GLY A 36 -0.12 -3.01 7.53
N GLY A 37 0.29 -2.12 8.44
CA GLY A 37 1.40 -1.20 8.15
C GLY A 37 2.73 -1.91 7.93
N ALA A 38 2.99 -3.00 8.67
CA ALA A 38 4.17 -3.83 8.47
C ALA A 38 4.16 -4.52 7.08
N ALA A 39 3.01 -5.05 6.66
CA ALA A 39 2.85 -5.68 5.35
C ALA A 39 3.11 -4.69 4.21
N VAL A 40 2.47 -3.52 4.26
CA VAL A 40 2.62 -2.46 3.25
C VAL A 40 4.07 -1.98 3.15
N ARG A 41 4.71 -1.64 4.29
CA ARG A 41 6.11 -1.19 4.30
C ARG A 41 7.06 -2.24 3.74
N THR A 42 6.87 -3.51 4.13
CA THR A 42 7.69 -4.62 3.66
C THR A 42 7.58 -4.77 2.14
N LEU A 43 6.35 -4.75 1.63
CA LEU A 43 6.09 -4.88 0.20
C LEU A 43 6.62 -3.68 -0.58
N ALA A 44 6.39 -2.45 -0.13
CA ALA A 44 6.88 -1.25 -0.79
C ALA A 44 8.40 -1.18 -0.84
N THR A 45 9.08 -1.56 0.24
CA THR A 45 10.54 -1.66 0.30
C THR A 45 11.07 -2.70 -0.69
N TRP A 46 10.41 -3.87 -0.76
CA TRP A 46 10.82 -4.91 -1.69
C TRP A 46 10.57 -4.52 -3.15
N LEU A 47 9.45 -3.87 -3.47
CA LEU A 47 9.10 -3.43 -4.82
C LEU A 47 10.02 -2.30 -5.31
N SER A 48 10.32 -1.31 -4.47
CA SER A 48 11.21 -0.19 -4.82
C SER A 48 12.65 -0.64 -5.14
N ALA A 49 13.09 -1.77 -4.58
CA ALA A 49 14.40 -2.35 -4.88
C ALA A 49 14.44 -3.18 -6.19
N ARG A 50 13.32 -3.34 -6.90
CA ARG A 50 13.28 -4.17 -8.12
C ARG A 50 13.90 -3.44 -9.32
N PRO A 51 14.63 -4.15 -10.20
CA PRO A 51 15.17 -3.56 -11.42
C PRO A 51 14.08 -2.94 -12.31
N GLY A 52 14.29 -1.70 -12.73
CA GLY A 52 13.34 -0.97 -13.59
C GLY A 52 12.05 -0.54 -12.88
N CYS A 53 12.05 -0.47 -11.55
CA CYS A 53 11.02 0.22 -10.78
C CYS A 53 11.09 1.72 -11.05
N THR A 54 9.99 2.31 -11.52
CA THR A 54 9.89 3.77 -11.71
C THR A 54 9.16 4.44 -10.54
N ALA A 55 8.20 3.74 -9.92
CA ALA A 55 7.46 4.20 -8.74
C ALA A 55 6.82 3.02 -8.00
N VAL A 56 6.48 3.21 -6.73
CA VAL A 56 5.59 2.33 -5.97
C VAL A 56 4.41 3.14 -5.48
N ARG A 57 3.20 2.78 -5.88
CA ARG A 57 1.97 3.54 -5.65
C ARG A 57 0.90 2.71 -4.97
N LEU A 58 -0.05 3.41 -4.40
CA LEU A 58 -1.34 2.89 -3.94
C LEU A 58 -2.39 3.99 -4.09
N SER A 59 -3.66 3.60 -4.02
CA SER A 59 -4.78 4.52 -4.01
C SER A 59 -5.68 4.29 -2.80
N TYR A 60 -6.43 5.31 -2.40
CA TYR A 60 -7.45 5.21 -1.37
C TYR A 60 -8.55 6.25 -1.56
N ALA A 61 -9.78 5.91 -1.21
CA ALA A 61 -10.88 6.87 -1.16
C ALA A 61 -10.52 8.10 -0.28
N PRO A 62 -10.78 9.35 -0.73
CA PRO A 62 -10.48 10.56 0.03
C PRO A 62 -11.11 10.59 1.43
N SER A 63 -12.27 9.95 1.61
CA SER A 63 -12.98 9.83 2.88
C SER A 63 -12.36 8.81 3.84
N ASN A 64 -11.40 7.99 3.39
CA ASN A 64 -10.72 6.99 4.21
C ASN A 64 -9.51 7.60 4.94
N GLU A 65 -9.80 8.43 5.94
CA GLU A 65 -8.80 9.13 6.73
C GLU A 65 -7.82 8.17 7.43
N ALA A 66 -8.28 6.97 7.80
CA ALA A 66 -7.44 5.94 8.41
C ALA A 66 -6.37 5.43 7.44
N ALA A 67 -6.74 5.18 6.18
CA ALA A 67 -5.80 4.80 5.14
C ALA A 67 -4.82 5.94 4.83
N ALA A 68 -5.32 7.17 4.69
CA ALA A 68 -4.48 8.36 4.47
C ALA A 68 -3.42 8.52 5.57
N HIS A 69 -3.83 8.42 6.84
CA HIS A 69 -2.92 8.50 7.98
C HIS A 69 -1.91 7.35 8.00
N LEU A 70 -2.39 6.12 7.80
CA LEU A 70 -1.54 4.94 7.73
C LEU A 70 -0.46 5.11 6.66
N TYR A 71 -0.84 5.36 5.41
CA TYR A 71 0.12 5.43 4.30
C TYR A 71 1.11 6.58 4.46
N THR A 72 0.63 7.75 4.91
CA THR A 72 1.52 8.88 5.24
C THR A 72 2.54 8.51 6.32
N SER A 73 2.11 7.80 7.37
CA SER A 73 3.00 7.34 8.45
C SER A 73 4.07 6.34 7.99
N LEU A 74 3.79 5.63 6.88
CA LEU A 74 4.71 4.65 6.30
C LEU A 74 5.71 5.26 5.32
N GLY A 75 5.51 6.52 4.89
CA GLY A 75 6.38 7.21 3.95
C GLY A 75 5.78 7.45 2.56
N PHE A 76 4.52 7.06 2.34
CA PHE A 76 3.82 7.47 1.12
C PHE A 76 3.46 8.95 1.17
N ARG A 77 3.44 9.59 0.00
CA ARG A 77 3.04 10.98 -0.17
C ARG A 77 1.96 11.08 -1.25
N PRO A 78 0.83 11.78 -1.01
CA PRO A 78 -0.14 12.07 -2.05
C PRO A 78 0.55 12.76 -3.24
N THR A 79 0.25 12.28 -4.44
CA THR A 79 0.86 12.79 -5.68
C THR A 79 0.16 14.05 -6.21
N GLY A 80 -1.04 14.34 -5.69
CA GLY A 80 -1.94 15.35 -6.25
C GLY A 80 -2.80 14.85 -7.40
N VAL A 81 -2.64 13.58 -7.80
CA VAL A 81 -3.49 12.90 -8.78
C VAL A 81 -4.60 12.13 -8.08
N GLU A 82 -5.79 12.17 -8.67
CA GLU A 82 -6.91 11.29 -8.33
C GLU A 82 -7.25 10.40 -9.53
N GLU A 83 -7.44 9.11 -9.28
CA GLU A 83 -7.85 8.11 -10.27
C GLU A 83 -9.06 7.36 -9.76
N ASP A 84 -10.11 7.27 -10.58
CA ASP A 84 -11.40 6.63 -10.21
C ASP A 84 -11.99 7.14 -8.87
N GLY A 85 -11.73 8.40 -8.54
CA GLY A 85 -12.18 9.04 -7.30
C GLY A 85 -11.34 8.66 -6.06
N GLU A 86 -10.18 8.03 -6.25
CA GLU A 86 -9.22 7.71 -5.20
C GLU A 86 -7.97 8.59 -5.28
N VAL A 87 -7.44 8.97 -4.13
CA VAL A 87 -6.16 9.69 -4.02
C VAL A 87 -5.02 8.73 -4.31
N VAL A 88 -4.17 9.06 -5.28
CA VAL A 88 -2.95 8.31 -5.57
C VAL A 88 -1.81 8.81 -4.69
N ALA A 89 -1.17 7.90 -3.95
CA ALA A 89 0.01 8.18 -3.15
C ALA A 89 1.21 7.33 -3.57
N GLU A 90 2.39 7.92 -3.55
CA GLU A 90 3.65 7.31 -4.01
C GLU A 90 4.64 7.18 -2.86
N TRP A 91 5.37 6.06 -2.84
CA TRP A 91 6.41 5.77 -1.85
C TRP A 91 7.62 6.68 -2.07
N GLY A 92 8.04 7.36 -1.00
CA GLY A 92 9.14 8.32 -1.01
C GLY A 92 10.56 7.74 -0.95
#